data_AF-A0A543JE71-F1
#
_entry.id   AF-A0A543JE71-F1
#
_cell.length_a   1.000
_cell.length_b   1.000
_cell.length_c   1.000
_cell.angle_alpha   90.00
_cell.angle_beta   90.00
_cell.angle_gamma   90.00
#
_symmetry.space_group_name_H-M   'P 1'
#
loop_
_entity.id
_entity.type
_entity.pdbx_description
1 polymer ?
#
loop_
_entity_poly.entity_id
_entity_poly.type
_entity_poly.pdbx_seq_one_letter_code
_entity_poly.pdbx_strand_id
1 'polypeptide(L)'
;MRWLVLLLALVAGGCATPAFSAEQVRLTIGGEAVLDATGLQARAEAELSYTLSFGYVARTGHDPVSCWFARTGEAFEVDTRLWCGPVQVPGTAATTDWVPVPLKQVERGASGLRLEVQPPQVPPQGSRSTPVGKLVRTDGRETSADLGVGEAGPDFLAVLPDDGQVLDAGSAMVRDDQLEVHVTGYSSPSVWPTAEGELRAEHGVALRVLRVRVTRHGEVDSAFGQTPWRGWLPQPPELSLDVPGRRHRLPAERLPDNGSALIVYTVPVAGGQESLVLDTVGAKSLQQRVEVPSGQVVGAAPVVLRRAPGPDSTSVSTPVVVGSSAGSLEVVRARLGRQRPVSSGGQHELVTAGPGMALVELRLVGHGLPSVLGAGQTAGLVTATVPGGQAARQVGARYGGDTFPAAVVFEVPEDVRALTVSVAAGTVTLPQLGAVAVTGGTGVGVPLDF
;
A
#
# COMPACT_ATOMS: atom_id res chain seq x y z
N MET A 1 -15.33 -52.96 -83.82
CA MET A 1 -16.05 -52.41 -82.64
C MET A 1 -15.14 -51.36 -82.00
N ARG A 2 -15.41 -50.07 -82.25
CA ARG A 2 -15.84 -49.03 -81.27
C ARG A 2 -14.81 -48.82 -80.12
N TRP A 3 -13.92 -47.81 -80.16
CA TRP A 3 -14.06 -46.36 -79.84
C TRP A 3 -13.89 -45.97 -78.35
N LEU A 4 -13.18 -44.84 -78.14
CA LEU A 4 -13.03 -43.93 -76.96
C LEU A 4 -12.03 -44.37 -75.87
N VAL A 5 -10.90 -43.71 -75.57
CA VAL A 5 -10.56 -42.28 -75.32
C VAL A 5 -11.38 -41.64 -74.21
N LEU A 6 -10.77 -41.36 -73.05
CA LEU A 6 -10.88 -40.13 -72.24
C LEU A 6 -10.01 -40.31 -70.96
N LEU A 7 -8.86 -39.63 -70.83
CA LEU A 7 -8.61 -38.25 -70.36
C LEU A 7 -8.30 -38.19 -68.85
N LEU A 8 -7.05 -37.83 -68.58
CA LEU A 8 -6.49 -37.46 -67.28
C LEU A 8 -7.32 -36.36 -66.60
N ALA A 9 -7.59 -36.54 -65.31
CA ALA A 9 -7.82 -35.43 -64.38
C ALA A 9 -6.98 -35.69 -63.12
N LEU A 10 -5.81 -35.05 -63.07
CA LEU A 10 -5.00 -34.86 -61.86
C LEU A 10 -5.82 -34.05 -60.86
N VAL A 11 -6.25 -34.69 -59.77
CA VAL A 11 -6.78 -33.98 -58.59
C VAL A 11 -5.58 -33.63 -57.71
N ALA A 12 -4.95 -32.50 -58.03
CA ALA A 12 -4.13 -31.78 -57.06
C ALA A 12 -5.10 -31.10 -56.08
N GLY A 13 -5.38 -31.77 -54.95
CA GLY A 13 -6.10 -31.19 -53.83
C GLY A 13 -5.26 -30.08 -53.21
N GLY A 14 -5.51 -28.86 -53.64
CA GLY A 14 -4.85 -27.65 -53.15
C GLY A 14 -5.12 -27.44 -51.67
N CYS A 15 -4.07 -27.10 -50.94
CA CYS A 15 -4.15 -26.35 -49.69
C CYS A 15 -4.92 -25.05 -49.96
N ALA A 16 -6.17 -24.99 -49.55
CA ALA A 16 -6.91 -23.74 -49.48
C ALA A 16 -6.38 -22.95 -48.28
N THR A 17 -5.38 -22.10 -48.52
CA THR A 17 -5.11 -20.97 -47.64
C THR A 17 -6.35 -20.07 -47.65
N PRO A 18 -6.96 -19.74 -46.50
CA PRO A 18 -8.06 -18.80 -46.48
C PRO A 18 -7.56 -17.45 -47.03
N ALA A 19 -8.32 -16.87 -47.95
CA ALA A 19 -8.06 -15.54 -48.48
C ALA A 19 -8.29 -14.51 -47.36
N PHE A 20 -7.20 -14.05 -46.75
CA PHE A 20 -7.20 -12.81 -45.97
C PHE A 20 -7.49 -11.67 -46.94
N SER A 21 -8.69 -11.08 -46.87
CA SER A 21 -8.98 -9.83 -47.56
C SER A 21 -8.23 -8.71 -46.85
N ALA A 22 -7.02 -8.41 -47.31
CA ALA A 22 -6.20 -7.31 -46.84
C ALA A 22 -6.71 -5.97 -47.40
N GLU A 23 -7.94 -5.58 -47.06
CA GLU A 23 -8.33 -4.18 -47.14
C GLU A 23 -7.86 -3.55 -45.82
N GLN A 24 -6.69 -2.89 -45.84
CA GLN A 24 -6.16 -2.19 -44.67
C GLN A 24 -7.24 -1.25 -44.13
N VAL A 25 -7.63 -1.45 -42.88
CA VAL A 25 -8.62 -0.59 -42.23
C VAL A 25 -8.09 0.84 -42.27
N ARG A 26 -8.81 1.73 -42.97
CA ARG A 26 -8.48 3.15 -42.99
C ARG A 26 -8.80 3.74 -41.63
N LEU A 27 -7.82 4.36 -40.98
CA LEU A 27 -7.98 5.00 -39.67
C LEU A 27 -7.76 6.50 -39.80
N THR A 28 -8.56 7.30 -39.09
CA THR A 28 -8.48 8.76 -39.09
C THR A 28 -8.39 9.34 -37.68
N ILE A 29 -7.70 10.48 -37.57
CA ILE A 29 -7.66 11.31 -36.36
C ILE A 29 -7.91 12.75 -36.79
N GLY A 30 -8.94 13.38 -36.22
CA GLY A 30 -9.44 14.68 -36.68
C GLY A 30 -9.87 14.67 -38.15
N GLY A 31 -10.34 13.53 -38.67
CA GLY A 31 -10.70 13.35 -40.08
C GLY A 31 -9.51 13.19 -41.05
N GLU A 32 -8.26 13.24 -40.56
CA GLU A 32 -7.06 13.06 -41.37
C GLU A 32 -6.58 11.60 -41.30
N ALA A 33 -6.14 11.03 -42.44
CA ALA A 33 -5.69 9.65 -42.50
C ALA A 33 -4.40 9.43 -41.69
N VAL A 34 -4.37 8.39 -40.84
CA VAL A 34 -3.18 8.01 -40.09
C VAL A 34 -2.21 7.27 -41.01
N LEU A 35 -1.00 7.81 -41.18
CA LEU A 35 0.04 7.17 -41.98
C LEU A 35 0.73 6.07 -41.17
N ASP A 36 1.03 4.94 -41.82
CA ASP A 36 1.77 3.81 -41.24
C ASP A 36 1.18 3.29 -39.91
N ALA A 37 -0.15 3.17 -39.84
CA ALA A 37 -0.83 2.72 -38.62
C ALA A 37 -0.34 1.35 -38.11
N THR A 38 0.02 0.42 -39.02
CA THR A 38 0.59 -0.89 -38.64
C THR A 38 1.97 -0.73 -38.02
N GLY A 39 2.82 0.14 -38.58
CA GLY A 39 4.13 0.45 -37.99
C GLY A 39 4.02 1.09 -36.61
N LEU A 40 2.99 1.92 -36.36
CA LEU A 40 2.71 2.48 -35.03
C LEU A 40 2.34 1.38 -34.02
N GLN A 41 1.49 0.42 -34.40
CA GLN A 41 1.13 -0.71 -33.54
C GLN A 41 2.36 -1.55 -33.17
N ALA A 42 3.16 -1.94 -34.15
CA ALA A 42 4.36 -2.75 -33.91
C ALA A 42 5.38 -2.05 -32.99
N ARG A 43 5.56 -0.73 -33.16
CA ARG A 43 6.44 0.06 -32.27
C ARG A 43 5.87 0.16 -30.86
N ALA A 44 4.57 0.38 -30.71
CA ALA A 44 3.93 0.42 -29.40
C ALA A 44 3.98 -0.93 -28.67
N GLU A 45 3.80 -2.05 -29.39
CA GLU A 45 3.92 -3.40 -28.84
C GLU A 45 5.37 -3.67 -28.37
N ALA A 46 6.37 -3.20 -29.12
CA ALA A 46 7.77 -3.28 -28.69
C ALA A 46 8.04 -2.48 -27.41
N GLU A 47 7.56 -1.24 -27.30
CA GLU A 47 7.69 -0.42 -26.08
C GLU A 47 6.98 -1.06 -24.87
N LEU A 48 5.80 -1.65 -25.07
CA LEU A 48 5.09 -2.35 -23.99
C LEU A 48 5.80 -3.64 -23.57
N SER A 49 6.43 -4.36 -24.50
CA SER A 49 7.21 -5.56 -24.16
C SER A 49 8.32 -5.26 -23.14
N TYR A 50 8.97 -4.09 -23.23
CA TYR A 50 9.90 -3.63 -22.21
C TYR A 50 9.19 -3.42 -20.87
N THR A 51 8.04 -2.76 -20.87
CA THR A 51 7.25 -2.49 -19.66
C THR A 51 6.82 -3.78 -18.94
N LEU A 52 6.44 -4.81 -19.69
CA LEU A 52 6.16 -6.17 -19.19
C LEU A 52 7.42 -6.86 -18.66
N SER A 53 8.57 -6.71 -19.34
CA SER A 53 9.84 -7.30 -18.90
C SER A 53 10.37 -6.70 -17.59
N PHE A 54 10.09 -5.41 -17.35
CA PHE A 54 10.33 -4.74 -16.08
C PHE A 54 9.16 -4.93 -15.09
N GLY A 55 8.12 -5.68 -15.48
CA GLY A 55 6.85 -5.97 -14.78
C GLY A 55 6.17 -4.79 -14.11
N TYR A 56 6.22 -3.63 -14.75
CA TYR A 56 5.36 -2.51 -14.35
C TYR A 56 3.88 -2.85 -14.54
N VAL A 57 3.59 -3.79 -15.43
CA VAL A 57 2.29 -4.45 -15.62
C VAL A 57 2.51 -5.95 -15.75
N ALA A 58 1.51 -6.74 -15.38
CA ALA A 58 1.46 -8.17 -15.62
C ALA A 58 0.63 -8.47 -16.86
N ARG A 59 0.93 -9.57 -17.56
CA ARG A 59 0.02 -10.09 -18.58
C ARG A 59 -1.23 -10.64 -17.89
N THR A 60 -2.41 -10.38 -18.47
CA THR A 60 -3.67 -10.97 -18.00
C THR A 60 -4.51 -11.47 -19.17
N GLY A 61 -5.39 -12.43 -18.93
CA GLY A 61 -6.27 -12.98 -19.95
C GLY A 61 -5.59 -14.02 -20.85
N HIS A 62 -6.37 -14.61 -21.78
CA HIS A 62 -5.90 -15.70 -22.64
C HIS A 62 -5.17 -15.21 -23.89
N ASP A 63 -5.43 -13.97 -24.31
CA ASP A 63 -4.86 -13.41 -25.53
C ASP A 63 -3.50 -12.75 -25.27
N PRO A 64 -2.57 -12.81 -26.24
CA PRO A 64 -1.31 -12.09 -26.14
C PRO A 64 -1.53 -10.58 -26.14
N VAL A 65 -0.70 -9.88 -25.38
CA VAL A 65 -0.73 -8.42 -25.29
C VAL A 65 -0.54 -7.79 -26.67
N SER A 66 -1.48 -6.93 -27.04
CA SER A 66 -1.60 -6.35 -28.37
C SER A 66 -1.97 -4.87 -28.26
N CYS A 67 -1.55 -4.04 -29.22
CA CYS A 67 -1.91 -2.62 -29.26
C CYS A 67 -3.02 -2.33 -30.26
N TRP A 68 -4.04 -1.60 -29.81
CA TRP A 68 -5.29 -1.34 -30.53
C TRP A 68 -5.56 0.15 -30.62
N PHE A 69 -6.24 0.57 -31.67
CA PHE A 69 -6.84 1.90 -31.72
C PHE A 69 -8.22 1.85 -31.06
N ALA A 70 -8.57 2.83 -30.24
CA ALA A 70 -9.94 2.95 -29.72
C ALA A 70 -10.78 3.84 -30.65
N ARG A 71 -11.96 3.38 -31.06
CA ARG A 71 -12.88 4.21 -31.85
C ARG A 71 -13.47 5.33 -31.01
N THR A 72 -13.39 6.56 -31.50
CA THR A 72 -13.87 7.77 -30.83
C THR A 72 -15.09 8.42 -31.49
N GLY A 73 -15.47 7.98 -32.70
CA GLY A 73 -16.56 8.59 -33.47
C GLY A 73 -17.07 7.71 -34.62
N GLU A 74 -17.35 8.32 -35.77
CA GLU A 74 -17.79 7.63 -36.99
C GLU A 74 -16.77 6.57 -37.46
N ALA A 75 -17.18 5.70 -38.40
CA ALA A 75 -16.60 4.38 -38.68
C ALA A 75 -15.07 4.22 -38.66
N PHE A 76 -14.30 5.25 -39.01
CA PHE A 76 -12.83 5.23 -39.11
C PHE A 76 -12.08 6.08 -38.07
N GLU A 77 -12.81 6.88 -37.28
CA GLU A 77 -12.22 7.86 -36.36
C GLU A 77 -11.75 7.19 -35.06
N VAL A 78 -10.48 7.44 -34.69
CA VAL A 78 -9.82 6.81 -33.54
C VAL A 78 -9.17 7.79 -32.58
N ASP A 79 -8.86 7.30 -31.38
CA ASP A 79 -8.16 8.02 -30.32
C ASP A 79 -6.74 8.41 -30.76
N THR A 80 -6.19 9.45 -30.14
CA THR A 80 -4.80 9.90 -30.29
C THR A 80 -3.81 9.04 -29.50
N ARG A 81 -4.25 7.87 -29.05
CA ARG A 81 -3.51 6.89 -28.25
C ARG A 81 -3.75 5.49 -28.80
N LEU A 82 -2.72 4.67 -28.76
CA LEU A 82 -2.86 3.22 -28.83
C LEU A 82 -3.15 2.69 -27.43
N TRP A 83 -4.03 1.70 -27.34
CA TRP A 83 -4.40 1.03 -26.11
C TRP A 83 -3.86 -0.39 -26.15
N CYS A 84 -2.97 -0.71 -25.23
CA CYS A 84 -2.24 -1.96 -25.28
C CYS A 84 -2.59 -2.85 -24.09
N GLY A 85 -3.01 -4.09 -24.39
CA GLY A 85 -3.59 -5.04 -23.44
C GLY A 85 -4.00 -6.34 -24.14
N PRO A 86 -4.57 -7.32 -23.41
CA PRO A 86 -4.93 -7.26 -21.99
C PRO A 86 -3.72 -7.31 -21.05
N VAL A 87 -3.65 -6.42 -20.06
CA VAL A 87 -2.64 -6.42 -18.99
C VAL A 87 -3.30 -6.16 -17.63
N GLN A 88 -2.55 -6.28 -16.53
CA GLN A 88 -3.00 -5.94 -15.19
C GLN A 88 -1.97 -5.01 -14.54
N VAL A 89 -2.42 -3.87 -14.02
CA VAL A 89 -1.55 -2.94 -13.27
C VAL A 89 -1.51 -3.40 -11.81
N PRO A 90 -0.35 -3.80 -11.26
CA PRO A 90 -0.27 -4.37 -9.90
C PRO A 90 -1.01 -3.53 -8.86
N GLY A 91 -1.81 -4.21 -8.03
CA GLY A 91 -2.67 -3.65 -7.01
C GLY A 91 -4.09 -3.31 -7.45
N THR A 92 -4.43 -3.36 -8.74
CA THR A 92 -5.82 -3.20 -9.21
C THR A 92 -6.70 -4.41 -8.85
N ALA A 93 -7.96 -4.41 -9.29
CA ALA A 93 -8.82 -5.58 -9.18
C ALA A 93 -8.31 -6.72 -10.09
N ALA A 94 -8.80 -7.94 -9.86
CA ALA A 94 -8.51 -9.09 -10.73
C ALA A 94 -9.36 -8.99 -12.01
N THR A 95 -9.02 -8.03 -12.85
CA THR A 95 -9.74 -7.64 -14.08
C THR A 95 -8.73 -7.28 -15.17
N THR A 96 -9.21 -7.07 -16.40
CA THR A 96 -8.35 -6.57 -17.49
C THR A 96 -8.16 -5.05 -17.43
N ASP A 97 -6.91 -4.61 -17.43
CA ASP A 97 -6.45 -3.24 -17.59
C ASP A 97 -5.80 -3.03 -18.98
N TRP A 98 -5.62 -1.77 -19.36
CA TRP A 98 -5.05 -1.37 -20.64
C TRP A 98 -4.09 -0.20 -20.47
N VAL A 99 -2.91 -0.27 -21.07
CA VAL A 99 -1.93 0.83 -21.00
C VAL A 99 -2.09 1.76 -22.20
N PRO A 100 -2.35 3.06 -22.00
CA PRO A 100 -2.35 4.03 -23.08
C PRO A 100 -0.92 4.35 -23.53
N VAL A 101 -0.73 4.36 -24.85
CA VAL A 101 0.51 4.72 -25.53
C VAL A 101 0.21 5.94 -26.41
N PRO A 102 0.58 7.16 -25.97
CA PRO A 102 0.29 8.37 -26.71
C PRO A 102 0.98 8.41 -28.08
N LEU A 103 0.28 9.00 -29.05
CA LEU A 103 0.83 9.28 -30.37
C LEU A 103 1.15 10.77 -30.48
N LYS A 104 2.39 11.10 -30.82
CA LYS A 104 2.83 12.46 -31.05
C LYS A 104 2.76 12.77 -32.54
N GLN A 105 2.08 13.85 -32.91
CA GLN A 105 2.12 14.36 -34.28
C GLN A 105 3.50 14.95 -34.59
N VAL A 106 4.08 14.50 -35.70
CA VAL A 106 5.39 14.96 -36.19
C VAL A 106 5.21 15.83 -37.43
N GLU A 107 4.25 15.47 -38.28
CA GLU A 107 4.00 16.16 -39.53
C GLU A 107 2.52 16.03 -39.93
N ARG A 108 1.98 17.08 -40.55
CA ARG A 108 0.64 17.11 -41.14
C ARG A 108 0.76 17.55 -42.59
N GLY A 109 0.26 16.74 -43.51
CA GLY A 109 0.31 17.02 -44.94
C GLY A 109 -0.93 16.53 -45.68
N ALA A 110 -0.98 16.78 -47.00
CA ALA A 110 -2.10 16.38 -47.85
C ALA A 110 -2.28 14.85 -47.93
N SER A 111 -1.23 14.07 -47.65
CA SER A 111 -1.26 12.61 -47.57
C SER A 111 -1.86 12.08 -46.26
N GLY A 112 -1.88 12.89 -45.19
CA GLY A 112 -2.37 12.49 -43.87
C GLY A 112 -1.47 12.95 -42.72
N LEU A 113 -1.62 12.29 -41.58
CA LEU A 113 -0.90 12.54 -40.33
C LEU A 113 0.27 11.56 -40.16
N ARG A 114 1.49 12.11 -40.01
CA ARG A 114 2.65 11.33 -39.58
C ARG A 114 2.79 11.43 -38.06
N LEU A 115 2.72 10.27 -37.41
CA LEU A 115 2.77 10.15 -35.96
C LEU A 115 4.01 9.37 -35.51
N GLU A 116 4.40 9.59 -34.26
CA GLU A 116 5.43 8.82 -33.56
C GLU A 116 4.88 8.30 -32.23
N VAL A 117 5.26 7.08 -31.88
CA VAL A 117 4.92 6.45 -30.60
C VAL A 117 5.70 7.15 -29.48
N GLN A 118 5.02 7.49 -28.39
CA GLN A 118 5.63 7.94 -27.13
C GLN A 118 5.73 6.78 -26.14
N PRO A 119 6.55 6.90 -25.08
CA PRO A 119 6.62 5.88 -24.03
C PRO A 119 5.23 5.53 -23.45
N PRO A 120 4.98 4.25 -23.11
CA PRO A 120 3.73 3.83 -22.49
C PRO A 120 3.46 4.59 -21.19
N GLN A 121 2.24 5.10 -21.03
CA GLN A 121 1.81 5.77 -19.82
C GLN A 121 1.18 4.77 -18.86
N VAL A 122 2.03 3.97 -18.20
CA VAL A 122 1.56 3.02 -17.19
C VAL A 122 0.91 3.79 -16.04
N PRO A 123 -0.34 3.48 -15.68
CA PRO A 123 -0.97 4.07 -14.51
C PRO A 123 -0.17 3.80 -13.22
N PRO A 124 -0.30 4.66 -12.20
CA PRO A 124 0.20 4.32 -10.87
C PRO A 124 -0.37 2.97 -10.40
N GLN A 125 0.39 2.23 -9.58
CA GLN A 125 -0.09 0.99 -8.96
C GLN A 125 -1.43 1.21 -8.25
N GLY A 126 -2.34 0.24 -8.35
CA GLY A 126 -3.71 0.37 -7.83
C GLY A 126 -4.66 1.19 -8.71
N SER A 127 -4.17 1.91 -9.72
CA SER A 127 -4.98 2.66 -10.66
C SER A 127 -5.13 1.91 -11.99
N ARG A 128 -6.35 1.80 -12.50
CA ARG A 128 -6.63 1.21 -13.82
C ARG A 128 -6.81 2.28 -14.88
N SER A 129 -6.52 1.90 -16.12
CA SER A 129 -6.96 2.63 -17.31
C SER A 129 -7.67 1.68 -18.27
N THR A 130 -8.73 2.18 -18.91
CA THR A 130 -9.57 1.38 -19.80
C THR A 130 -10.00 2.25 -20.98
N PRO A 131 -9.82 1.80 -22.23
CA PRO A 131 -10.30 2.51 -23.40
C PRO A 131 -11.82 2.60 -23.39
N VAL A 132 -12.34 3.68 -23.95
CA VAL A 132 -13.77 3.83 -24.22
C VAL A 132 -14.02 3.49 -25.68
N GLY A 133 -15.06 2.70 -25.96
CA GLY A 133 -15.45 2.32 -27.31
C GLY A 133 -14.85 0.99 -27.79
N LYS A 134 -15.03 0.70 -29.08
CA LYS A 134 -14.55 -0.53 -29.71
C LYS A 134 -13.07 -0.40 -30.05
N LEU A 135 -12.30 -1.44 -29.72
CA LEU A 135 -10.90 -1.53 -30.06
C LEU A 135 -10.74 -2.16 -31.44
N VAL A 136 -9.93 -1.55 -32.30
CA VAL A 136 -9.73 -1.98 -33.69
C VAL A 136 -8.25 -2.05 -34.04
N ARG A 137 -7.88 -3.04 -34.85
CA ARG A 137 -6.53 -3.19 -35.42
C ARG A 137 -6.53 -2.94 -36.92
N THR A 138 -5.35 -2.65 -37.45
CA THR A 138 -5.16 -2.40 -38.89
C THR A 138 -5.37 -3.65 -39.75
N ASP A 139 -5.33 -4.83 -39.12
CA ASP A 139 -5.62 -6.14 -39.72
C ASP A 139 -7.13 -6.46 -39.80
N GLY A 140 -8.01 -5.55 -39.35
CA GLY A 140 -9.46 -5.73 -39.38
C GLY A 140 -10.04 -6.41 -38.15
N ARG A 141 -9.21 -6.89 -37.21
CA ARG A 141 -9.72 -7.44 -35.95
C ARG A 141 -10.28 -6.33 -35.06
N GLU A 142 -11.36 -6.67 -34.36
CA GLU A 142 -12.00 -5.79 -33.40
C GLU A 142 -12.22 -6.52 -32.09
N THR A 143 -12.14 -5.81 -30.97
CA THR A 143 -12.34 -6.37 -29.64
C THR A 143 -12.99 -5.36 -28.68
N SER A 144 -13.45 -5.83 -27.52
CA SER A 144 -13.93 -4.99 -26.41
C SER A 144 -12.81 -4.72 -25.42
N ALA A 145 -12.93 -3.62 -24.67
CA ALA A 145 -12.03 -3.33 -23.56
C ALA A 145 -12.24 -4.28 -22.38
N ASP A 146 -13.48 -4.74 -22.20
CA ASP A 146 -13.84 -5.75 -21.21
C ASP A 146 -13.67 -7.14 -21.83
N LEU A 147 -12.62 -7.85 -21.37
CA LEU A 147 -12.27 -9.21 -21.79
C LEU A 147 -12.44 -10.21 -20.63
N GLY A 148 -12.99 -9.75 -19.49
CA GLY A 148 -13.04 -10.52 -18.25
C GLY A 148 -11.65 -10.85 -17.69
N VAL A 149 -11.59 -11.94 -16.92
CA VAL A 149 -10.35 -12.57 -16.43
C VAL A 149 -10.12 -13.92 -17.09
N GLY A 150 -8.84 -14.33 -17.13
CA GLY A 150 -8.43 -15.65 -17.59
C GLY A 150 -7.14 -16.09 -16.92
N GLU A 151 -6.00 -15.79 -17.53
CA GLU A 151 -4.68 -16.15 -16.99
C GLU A 151 -4.03 -14.98 -16.27
N ALA A 152 -3.36 -15.24 -15.16
CA ALA A 152 -2.46 -14.33 -14.46
C ALA A 152 -1.02 -14.69 -14.84
N GLY A 153 -0.33 -13.78 -15.53
CA GLY A 153 1.07 -13.92 -15.87
C GLY A 153 2.01 -13.56 -14.71
N PRO A 154 3.33 -13.56 -14.94
CA PRO A 154 4.31 -13.07 -13.97
C PRO A 154 4.00 -11.65 -13.49
N ASP A 155 4.37 -11.35 -12.24
CA ASP A 155 4.16 -10.07 -11.57
C ASP A 155 2.70 -9.66 -11.35
N PHE A 156 1.74 -10.57 -11.58
CA PHE A 156 0.32 -10.32 -11.28
C PHE A 156 0.12 -10.15 -9.78
N LEU A 157 -0.57 -9.08 -9.40
CA LEU A 157 -1.00 -8.82 -8.03
C LEU A 157 -2.30 -8.04 -8.04
N ALA A 158 -3.37 -8.62 -7.52
CA ALA A 158 -4.66 -7.98 -7.33
C ALA A 158 -5.00 -7.83 -5.84
N VAL A 159 -5.62 -6.70 -5.49
CA VAL A 159 -6.18 -6.45 -4.15
C VAL A 159 -7.70 -6.40 -4.25
N LEU A 160 -8.34 -7.37 -3.60
CA LEU A 160 -9.77 -7.62 -3.65
C LEU A 160 -10.39 -7.44 -2.25
N PRO A 161 -11.67 -7.05 -2.15
CA PRO A 161 -12.43 -7.19 -0.92
C PRO A 161 -12.44 -8.65 -0.44
N ASP A 162 -12.45 -8.86 0.88
CA ASP A 162 -12.65 -10.20 1.43
C ASP A 162 -14.09 -10.67 1.19
N ASP A 163 -14.23 -11.88 0.66
CA ASP A 163 -15.50 -12.51 0.31
C ASP A 163 -15.89 -13.67 1.26
N GLY A 164 -15.07 -13.91 2.30
CA GLY A 164 -15.33 -14.92 3.31
C GLY A 164 -14.98 -16.36 2.90
N GLN A 165 -14.31 -16.58 1.77
CA GLN A 165 -13.86 -17.92 1.38
C GLN A 165 -12.95 -18.57 2.43
N VAL A 166 -13.06 -19.88 2.62
CA VAL A 166 -12.20 -20.58 3.59
C VAL A 166 -10.79 -20.70 3.02
N LEU A 167 -9.81 -20.24 3.80
CA LEU A 167 -8.38 -20.35 3.50
C LEU A 167 -7.69 -21.06 4.66
N ASP A 168 -6.51 -21.65 4.41
CA ASP A 168 -5.68 -22.20 5.48
C ASP A 168 -5.22 -21.09 6.41
N ALA A 169 -4.98 -21.41 7.69
CA ALA A 169 -4.56 -20.41 8.67
C ALA A 169 -3.19 -19.81 8.32
N GLY A 170 -3.08 -18.48 8.40
CA GLY A 170 -1.81 -17.75 8.37
C GLY A 170 -1.51 -17.12 9.73
N SER A 171 -0.24 -16.83 9.99
CA SER A 171 0.22 -16.29 11.30
C SER A 171 1.19 -15.13 11.20
N ALA A 172 1.28 -14.47 10.04
CA ALA A 172 2.17 -13.32 9.84
C ALA A 172 1.55 -12.03 10.38
N MET A 173 2.34 -11.18 11.04
CA MET A 173 1.92 -9.86 11.49
C MET A 173 3.04 -8.83 11.25
N VAL A 174 2.68 -7.69 10.69
CA VAL A 174 3.55 -6.50 10.62
C VAL A 174 2.79 -5.30 11.16
N ARG A 175 3.45 -4.46 11.95
CA ARG A 175 2.77 -3.36 12.65
C ARG A 175 3.68 -2.19 12.94
N ASP A 176 3.19 -0.98 12.70
CA ASP A 176 3.77 0.23 13.24
C ASP A 176 2.72 1.03 14.03
N ASP A 177 2.99 2.31 14.24
CA ASP A 177 2.12 3.18 15.01
C ASP A 177 0.89 3.68 14.23
N GLN A 178 0.82 3.45 12.91
CA GLN A 178 -0.24 3.94 12.02
C GLN A 178 -1.00 2.81 11.31
N LEU A 179 -0.38 1.65 11.15
CA LEU A 179 -0.84 0.52 10.35
C LEU A 179 -0.46 -0.80 11.01
N GLU A 180 -1.45 -1.66 11.16
CA GLU A 180 -1.32 -3.03 11.62
C GLU A 180 -1.91 -3.96 10.56
N VAL A 181 -1.17 -5.00 10.18
CA VAL A 181 -1.59 -5.96 9.17
C VAL A 181 -1.32 -7.38 9.65
N HIS A 182 -2.37 -8.19 9.70
CA HIS A 182 -2.32 -9.60 10.04
C HIS A 182 -2.63 -10.44 8.82
N VAL A 183 -1.79 -11.41 8.51
CA VAL A 183 -2.14 -12.49 7.59
C VAL A 183 -2.98 -13.49 8.38
N THR A 184 -4.26 -13.58 8.03
CA THR A 184 -5.24 -14.44 8.71
C THR A 184 -5.62 -15.66 7.86
N GLY A 185 -5.23 -15.68 6.60
CA GLY A 185 -5.42 -16.84 5.73
C GLY A 185 -4.44 -16.89 4.57
N TYR A 186 -4.20 -18.09 4.06
CA TYR A 186 -3.34 -18.37 2.92
C TYR A 186 -3.90 -19.52 2.08
N SER A 187 -3.67 -19.48 0.77
CA SER A 187 -3.95 -20.60 -0.13
C SER A 187 -3.04 -20.57 -1.35
N SER A 188 -2.85 -21.74 -1.96
CA SER A 188 -2.13 -21.93 -3.23
C SER A 188 -3.02 -22.65 -4.24
N PRO A 189 -4.10 -21.99 -4.71
CA PRO A 189 -5.08 -22.64 -5.56
C PRO A 189 -4.55 -22.80 -7.00
N SER A 190 -5.08 -23.79 -7.72
CA SER A 190 -4.87 -23.88 -9.19
C SER A 190 -5.77 -22.93 -9.97
N VAL A 191 -6.92 -22.56 -9.40
CA VAL A 191 -7.94 -21.67 -9.97
C VAL A 191 -8.52 -20.82 -8.85
N TRP A 192 -8.72 -19.52 -9.09
CA TRP A 192 -9.34 -18.60 -8.13
C TRP A 192 -10.57 -17.93 -8.74
N PRO A 193 -11.76 -18.02 -8.10
CA PRO A 193 -12.95 -17.35 -8.60
C PRO A 193 -12.91 -15.83 -8.34
N THR A 194 -13.30 -15.04 -9.32
CA THR A 194 -13.48 -13.58 -9.22
C THR A 194 -14.88 -13.18 -9.70
N ALA A 195 -15.24 -11.91 -9.50
CA ALA A 195 -16.50 -11.37 -10.01
C ALA A 195 -16.62 -11.41 -11.56
N GLU A 196 -15.49 -11.47 -12.27
CA GLU A 196 -15.42 -11.45 -13.73
C GLU A 196 -15.13 -12.84 -14.35
N GLY A 197 -14.90 -13.88 -13.52
CA GLY A 197 -14.65 -15.24 -14.00
C GLY A 197 -13.64 -16.04 -13.17
N GLU A 198 -13.13 -17.12 -13.73
CA GLU A 198 -12.08 -17.94 -13.09
C GLU A 198 -10.68 -17.43 -13.50
N LEU A 199 -9.85 -17.12 -12.51
CA LEU A 199 -8.44 -16.77 -12.70
C LEU A 199 -7.55 -18.02 -12.57
N ARG A 200 -6.61 -18.19 -13.48
CA ARG A 200 -5.62 -19.29 -13.49
C ARG A 200 -4.21 -18.74 -13.62
N ALA A 201 -3.21 -19.42 -13.08
CA ALA A 201 -1.82 -19.04 -13.35
C ALA A 201 -1.42 -19.39 -14.80
N GLU A 202 -0.66 -18.52 -15.44
CA GLU A 202 0.07 -18.84 -16.68
C GLU A 202 1.14 -19.91 -16.43
N HIS A 203 1.59 -20.57 -17.50
CA HIS A 203 2.76 -21.44 -17.48
C HIS A 203 3.98 -20.77 -16.80
N GLY A 204 4.63 -21.48 -15.89
CA GLY A 204 5.84 -21.02 -15.19
C GLY A 204 5.58 -20.28 -13.86
N VAL A 205 4.33 -19.90 -13.59
CA VAL A 205 3.92 -19.29 -12.32
C VAL A 205 2.80 -20.10 -11.63
N ALA A 206 2.56 -19.82 -10.35
CA ALA A 206 1.52 -20.42 -9.53
C ALA A 206 0.76 -19.32 -8.79
N LEU A 207 -0.55 -19.51 -8.60
CA LEU A 207 -1.37 -18.57 -7.83
C LEU A 207 -1.13 -18.73 -6.34
N ARG A 208 -1.22 -17.61 -5.65
CA ARG A 208 -1.23 -17.47 -4.20
C ARG A 208 -2.34 -16.52 -3.81
N VAL A 209 -2.94 -16.80 -2.67
CA VAL A 209 -3.98 -15.97 -2.08
C VAL A 209 -3.65 -15.73 -0.62
N LEU A 210 -3.61 -14.46 -0.23
CA LEU A 210 -3.46 -14.04 1.15
C LEU A 210 -4.70 -13.31 1.62
N ARG A 211 -5.26 -13.74 2.75
CA ARG A 211 -6.20 -12.91 3.49
C ARG A 211 -5.42 -12.09 4.51
N VAL A 212 -5.50 -10.78 4.37
CA VAL A 212 -4.96 -9.83 5.32
C VAL A 212 -6.08 -9.12 6.06
N ARG A 213 -5.94 -8.98 7.38
CA ARG A 213 -6.73 -8.06 8.19
C ARG A 213 -5.91 -6.80 8.41
N VAL A 214 -6.41 -5.69 7.91
CA VAL A 214 -5.80 -4.37 8.00
C VAL A 214 -6.51 -3.58 9.07
N THR A 215 -5.72 -3.00 9.97
CA THR A 215 -6.18 -1.99 10.92
C THR A 215 -5.28 -0.78 10.74
N ARG A 216 -5.75 0.23 10.03
CA ARG A 216 -5.21 1.57 10.17
C ARG A 216 -5.65 2.07 11.52
N HIS A 217 -4.70 2.54 12.31
CA HIS A 217 -5.03 3.26 13.54
C HIS A 217 -5.55 4.65 13.10
N GLY A 218 -6.80 4.64 12.60
CA GLY A 218 -7.41 5.63 11.69
C GLY A 218 -7.89 6.91 12.35
N GLU A 219 -7.90 6.97 13.69
CA GLU A 219 -7.55 8.23 14.34
C GLU A 219 -6.05 8.40 14.16
N VAL A 220 -5.63 8.82 12.95
CA VAL A 220 -4.32 9.40 12.68
C VAL A 220 -3.98 10.13 13.95
N ASP A 221 -2.96 9.67 14.70
CA ASP A 221 -2.62 10.37 15.93
C ASP A 221 -2.55 11.84 15.53
N SER A 222 -3.49 12.65 16.05
CA SER A 222 -3.92 13.86 15.34
C SER A 222 -2.75 14.79 15.05
N ALA A 223 -1.68 14.65 15.85
CA ALA A 223 -0.35 15.20 15.62
C ALA A 223 0.21 14.98 14.20
N PHE A 224 0.12 13.79 13.60
CA PHE A 224 0.54 13.50 12.22
C PHE A 224 -0.18 14.36 11.16
N GLY A 225 -1.41 14.80 11.45
CA GLY A 225 -2.15 15.77 10.63
C GLY A 225 -1.94 17.24 11.04
N GLN A 226 -1.25 17.52 12.15
CA GLN A 226 -0.98 18.89 12.60
C GLN A 226 0.18 19.53 11.83
N THR A 227 0.21 20.86 11.78
CA THR A 227 1.33 21.66 11.27
C THR A 227 1.56 22.84 12.22
N PRO A 228 2.79 23.41 12.28
CA PRO A 228 4.00 23.06 11.52
C PRO A 228 4.82 21.90 12.12
N TRP A 229 5.54 21.17 11.25
CA TRP A 229 6.54 20.16 11.63
C TRP A 229 7.95 20.74 11.59
N ARG A 230 8.79 20.30 12.54
CA ARG A 230 10.22 20.51 12.51
C ARG A 230 10.87 19.37 11.73
N GLY A 231 11.51 19.69 10.61
CA GLY A 231 12.10 18.69 9.71
C GLY A 231 11.07 18.16 8.70
N TRP A 232 11.11 16.85 8.44
CA TRP A 232 10.24 16.22 7.44
C TRP A 232 8.88 15.85 8.02
N LEU A 233 7.82 16.12 7.27
CA LEU A 233 6.49 15.58 7.56
C LEU A 233 6.57 14.04 7.54
N PRO A 234 6.11 13.35 8.61
CA PRO A 234 6.07 11.90 8.62
C PRO A 234 5.26 11.38 7.43
N GLN A 235 5.80 10.39 6.73
CA GLN A 235 5.08 9.78 5.63
C GLN A 235 4.25 8.60 6.15
N PRO A 236 3.10 8.30 5.52
CA PRO A 236 2.34 7.10 5.84
C PRO A 236 3.20 5.84 5.65
N PRO A 237 2.97 4.77 6.42
CA PRO A 237 3.67 3.52 6.23
C PRO A 237 3.34 2.88 4.88
N GLU A 238 4.33 2.21 4.30
CA GLU A 238 4.20 1.50 3.03
C GLU A 238 4.20 -0.01 3.27
N LEU A 239 3.13 -0.68 2.84
CA LEU A 239 3.01 -2.12 2.88
C LEU A 239 3.40 -2.69 1.51
N SER A 240 4.21 -3.73 1.49
CA SER A 240 4.65 -4.41 0.27
C SER A 240 4.61 -5.93 0.42
N LEU A 241 4.38 -6.62 -0.68
CA LEU A 241 4.58 -8.05 -0.82
C LEU A 241 5.89 -8.28 -1.58
N ASP A 242 6.84 -8.94 -0.92
CA ASP A 242 8.13 -9.33 -1.49
C ASP A 242 8.02 -10.80 -1.94
N VAL A 243 8.12 -11.02 -3.24
CA VAL A 243 8.08 -12.34 -3.88
C VAL A 243 9.40 -12.58 -4.62
N PRO A 244 9.71 -13.82 -5.03
CA PRO A 244 10.98 -14.11 -5.69
C PRO A 244 11.23 -13.21 -6.90
N GLY A 245 12.29 -12.40 -6.83
CA GLY A 245 12.70 -11.48 -7.89
C GLY A 245 12.07 -10.09 -7.84
N ARG A 246 11.06 -9.85 -6.99
CA ARG A 246 10.32 -8.59 -7.00
C ARG A 246 9.63 -8.21 -5.69
N ARG A 247 9.66 -6.91 -5.40
CA ARG A 247 8.81 -6.29 -4.39
C ARG A 247 7.66 -5.53 -5.04
N HIS A 248 6.44 -5.89 -4.67
CA HIS A 248 5.22 -5.18 -5.06
C HIS A 248 4.71 -4.35 -3.89
N ARG A 249 4.60 -3.04 -4.08
CA ARG A 249 3.89 -2.19 -3.13
C ARG A 249 2.39 -2.48 -3.22
N LEU A 250 1.75 -2.62 -2.07
CA LEU A 250 0.31 -2.78 -1.94
C LEU A 250 -0.32 -1.37 -1.88
N PRO A 251 -1.17 -0.98 -2.85
CA PRO A 251 -1.73 0.36 -2.89
C PRO A 251 -2.63 0.63 -1.68
N ALA A 252 -2.37 1.72 -0.97
CA ALA A 252 -3.05 2.03 0.29
C ALA A 252 -4.56 2.26 0.09
N GLU A 253 -4.94 2.87 -1.03
CA GLU A 253 -6.30 3.15 -1.46
C GLU A 253 -7.12 1.90 -1.81
N ARG A 254 -6.45 0.75 -1.98
CA ARG A 254 -7.10 -0.56 -2.25
C ARG A 254 -7.24 -1.41 -0.99
N LEU A 255 -6.55 -1.04 0.09
CA LEU A 255 -6.66 -1.70 1.39
C LEU A 255 -7.71 -0.98 2.25
N PRO A 256 -8.56 -1.72 2.99
CA PRO A 256 -9.53 -1.10 3.88
C PRO A 256 -8.83 -0.38 5.03
N ASP A 257 -9.44 0.69 5.53
CA ASP A 257 -8.95 1.38 6.73
C ASP A 257 -9.09 0.48 7.97
N ASN A 258 -10.16 -0.30 8.06
CA ASN A 258 -10.33 -1.34 9.06
C ASN A 258 -11.16 -2.47 8.45
N GLY A 259 -10.60 -3.67 8.37
CA GLY A 259 -11.29 -4.83 7.80
C GLY A 259 -10.34 -5.84 7.17
N SER A 260 -10.89 -6.74 6.38
CA SER A 260 -10.12 -7.76 5.66
C SER A 260 -10.06 -7.47 4.16
N ALA A 261 -8.96 -7.88 3.53
CA ALA A 261 -8.77 -7.87 2.09
C ALA A 261 -8.09 -9.17 1.64
N LEU A 262 -8.28 -9.51 0.38
CA LEU A 262 -7.60 -10.61 -0.29
C LEU A 262 -6.55 -10.06 -1.24
N ILE A 263 -5.34 -10.59 -1.17
CA ILE A 263 -4.25 -10.30 -2.09
C ILE A 263 -4.05 -11.56 -2.93
N VAL A 264 -4.36 -11.50 -4.22
CA VAL A 264 -4.22 -12.59 -5.17
C VAL A 264 -3.02 -12.28 -6.05
N TYR A 265 -2.01 -13.14 -6.05
CA TYR A 265 -0.75 -12.87 -6.75
C TYR A 265 -0.14 -14.13 -7.34
N THR A 266 0.83 -13.95 -8.22
CA THR A 266 1.60 -15.04 -8.83
C THR A 266 3.00 -15.13 -8.26
N VAL A 267 3.50 -16.35 -8.10
CA VAL A 267 4.91 -16.63 -7.78
C VAL A 267 5.49 -17.64 -8.77
N PRO A 268 6.81 -17.66 -9.04
CA PRO A 268 7.42 -18.67 -9.89
C PRO A 268 7.14 -20.09 -9.35
N VAL A 269 6.91 -21.07 -10.24
CA VAL A 269 6.69 -22.48 -9.85
C VAL A 269 7.93 -23.06 -9.15
N ALA A 270 9.13 -22.57 -9.48
CA ALA A 270 10.36 -22.90 -8.75
C ALA A 270 10.32 -22.51 -7.26
N GLY A 271 9.36 -21.67 -6.87
CA GLY A 271 9.17 -21.17 -5.52
C GLY A 271 10.18 -20.09 -5.16
N GLY A 272 10.31 -19.87 -3.86
CA GLY A 272 11.22 -18.92 -3.24
C GLY A 272 10.56 -18.26 -2.04
N GLN A 273 11.29 -17.36 -1.38
CA GLN A 273 10.79 -16.72 -0.18
C GLN A 273 9.69 -15.70 -0.54
N GLU A 274 8.56 -15.82 0.15
CA GLU A 274 7.45 -14.87 0.10
C GLU A 274 7.43 -14.11 1.44
N SER A 275 7.32 -12.79 1.43
CA SER A 275 7.32 -12.00 2.66
C SER A 275 6.42 -10.78 2.59
N LEU A 276 5.72 -10.50 3.69
CA LEU A 276 5.05 -9.23 3.89
C LEU A 276 6.05 -8.25 4.50
N VAL A 277 6.12 -7.06 3.92
CA VAL A 277 7.07 -6.02 4.30
C VAL A 277 6.31 -4.76 4.69
N LEU A 278 6.63 -4.19 5.85
CA LEU A 278 6.12 -2.90 6.29
C LEU A 278 7.30 -1.94 6.46
N ASP A 279 7.30 -0.88 5.66
CA ASP A 279 8.28 0.18 5.70
C ASP A 279 7.70 1.42 6.41
N THR A 280 8.35 1.85 7.48
CA THR A 280 8.00 3.09 8.22
C THR A 280 8.92 4.22 7.80
N VAL A 281 8.37 5.29 7.26
CA VAL A 281 9.15 6.39 6.68
C VAL A 281 9.16 7.60 7.62
N GLY A 282 10.27 7.72 8.36
CA GLY A 282 10.62 8.89 9.17
C GLY A 282 12.09 8.84 9.60
N ALA A 283 12.96 9.63 8.97
CA ALA A 283 14.40 9.84 9.19
C ALA A 283 15.36 8.62 9.28
N LYS A 284 14.87 7.39 9.48
CA LYS A 284 15.58 6.11 9.33
C LYS A 284 14.51 5.08 8.95
N SER A 285 14.46 4.67 7.68
CA SER A 285 13.49 3.68 7.21
C SER A 285 13.64 2.40 8.02
N LEU A 286 12.59 2.05 8.77
CA LEU A 286 12.54 0.81 9.52
C LEU A 286 11.67 -0.15 8.73
N GLN A 287 12.26 -1.30 8.42
CA GLN A 287 11.61 -2.35 7.69
C GLN A 287 11.29 -3.49 8.65
N GLN A 288 10.03 -3.89 8.68
CA GLN A 288 9.63 -5.18 9.21
C GLN A 288 9.41 -6.11 8.04
N ARG A 289 9.95 -7.32 8.12
CA ARG A 289 9.72 -8.36 7.13
C ARG A 289 9.34 -9.63 7.86
N VAL A 290 8.23 -10.23 7.45
CA VAL A 290 7.77 -11.54 7.94
C VAL A 290 7.52 -12.45 6.76
N GLU A 291 7.98 -13.69 6.87
CA GLU A 291 7.71 -14.73 5.90
C GLU A 291 6.23 -15.09 5.92
N VAL A 292 5.71 -15.40 4.74
CA VAL A 292 4.31 -15.73 4.54
C VAL A 292 4.22 -17.16 3.98
N PRO A 293 3.35 -18.04 4.52
CA PRO A 293 2.35 -17.78 5.56
C PRO A 293 2.86 -17.95 7.00
N SER A 294 4.11 -18.41 7.19
CA SER A 294 4.62 -18.88 8.49
C SER A 294 4.65 -17.81 9.58
N GLY A 295 4.74 -16.53 9.21
CA GLY A 295 4.95 -15.43 10.15
C GLY A 295 6.36 -15.37 10.73
N GLN A 296 7.30 -16.19 10.22
CA GLN A 296 8.68 -16.16 10.68
C GLN A 296 9.29 -14.79 10.36
N VAL A 297 9.79 -14.12 11.40
CA VAL A 297 10.42 -12.81 11.24
C VAL A 297 11.73 -12.96 10.46
N VAL A 298 11.91 -12.10 9.47
CA VAL A 298 13.10 -12.05 8.63
C VAL A 298 13.90 -10.79 8.98
N GLY A 299 15.15 -10.97 9.37
CA GLY A 299 16.06 -9.86 9.73
C GLY A 299 15.95 -9.41 11.19
N ALA A 300 16.37 -8.16 11.45
CA ALA A 300 16.58 -7.61 12.79
C ALA A 300 15.57 -6.51 13.15
N ALA A 301 14.29 -6.72 12.82
CA ALA A 301 13.24 -5.77 13.18
C ALA A 301 13.19 -5.58 14.73
N PRO A 302 13.08 -4.34 15.24
CA PRO A 302 13.00 -4.06 16.68
C PRO A 302 11.91 -4.87 17.37
N VAL A 303 12.19 -5.36 18.58
CA VAL A 303 11.28 -6.27 19.30
C VAL A 303 9.94 -5.61 19.56
N VAL A 304 9.95 -4.30 19.82
CA VAL A 304 8.76 -3.50 20.11
C VAL A 304 7.68 -3.56 19.01
N LEU A 305 8.09 -3.63 17.75
CA LEU A 305 7.16 -3.62 16.61
C LEU A 305 6.45 -4.98 16.43
N ARG A 306 6.97 -6.03 17.08
CA ARG A 306 6.44 -7.39 17.04
C ARG A 306 5.45 -7.69 18.17
N ARG A 307 5.25 -6.74 19.07
CA ARG A 307 4.36 -6.88 20.22
C ARG A 307 2.91 -6.63 19.81
N ALA A 308 1.96 -7.25 20.51
CA ALA A 308 0.56 -7.02 20.23
C ALA A 308 0.24 -5.53 20.48
N PRO A 309 -0.84 -4.98 19.91
CA PRO A 309 -1.32 -3.68 20.33
C PRO A 309 -1.66 -3.68 21.81
N GLY A 310 -1.28 -2.60 22.49
CA GLY A 310 -1.75 -2.34 23.85
C GLY A 310 -3.25 -2.05 23.88
N PRO A 311 -3.89 -2.20 25.04
CA PRO A 311 -5.32 -1.96 25.17
C PRO A 311 -5.69 -0.53 24.76
N ASP A 312 -6.90 -0.35 24.23
CA ASP A 312 -7.37 0.97 23.78
C ASP A 312 -7.49 1.98 24.93
N SER A 313 -7.68 1.49 26.16
CA SER A 313 -7.70 2.27 27.38
C SER A 313 -6.88 1.61 28.49
N THR A 314 -6.41 2.43 29.40
CA THR A 314 -5.84 2.04 30.69
C THR A 314 -6.37 3.05 31.71
N SER A 315 -6.45 2.72 32.99
CA SER A 315 -6.86 3.70 34.00
C SER A 315 -6.04 3.44 35.26
N VAL A 316 -4.97 4.22 35.41
CA VAL A 316 -4.14 4.22 36.62
C VAL A 316 -3.82 5.66 37.00
N SER A 317 -4.06 6.01 38.26
CA SER A 317 -4.03 7.40 38.73
C SER A 317 -3.07 7.59 39.89
N THR A 318 -2.13 8.52 39.76
CA THR A 318 -1.26 8.96 40.86
C THR A 318 -1.82 10.25 41.47
N PRO A 319 -1.85 10.39 42.81
CA PRO A 319 -2.25 11.65 43.45
C PRO A 319 -1.22 12.76 43.15
N VAL A 320 -1.72 13.98 42.99
CA VAL A 320 -0.92 15.19 42.71
C VAL A 320 -1.55 16.39 43.41
N VAL A 321 -0.72 17.28 43.94
CA VAL A 321 -1.15 18.59 44.46
C VAL A 321 -0.43 19.69 43.68
N VAL A 322 -1.18 20.67 43.21
CA VAL A 322 -0.67 21.87 42.52
C VAL A 322 -1.14 23.10 43.29
N GLY A 323 -0.21 23.77 43.99
CA GLY A 323 -0.53 24.84 44.91
C GLY A 323 -1.45 24.34 46.03
N SER A 324 -2.66 24.88 46.11
CA SER A 324 -3.69 24.48 47.07
C SER A 324 -4.67 23.43 46.54
N SER A 325 -4.57 23.03 45.26
CA SER A 325 -5.50 22.10 44.63
C SER A 325 -4.96 20.68 44.66
N ALA A 326 -5.66 19.79 45.36
CA ALA A 326 -5.35 18.36 45.42
C ALA A 326 -6.23 17.59 44.42
N GLY A 327 -5.61 16.72 43.64
CA GLY A 327 -6.25 15.95 42.59
C GLY A 327 -5.44 14.71 42.21
N SER A 328 -5.58 14.26 40.98
CA SER A 328 -4.83 13.12 40.46
C SER A 328 -4.46 13.29 38.99
N LEU A 329 -3.36 12.66 38.60
CA LEU A 329 -2.96 12.50 37.21
C LEU A 329 -3.23 11.05 36.80
N GLU A 330 -4.18 10.86 35.88
CA GLU A 330 -4.57 9.57 35.35
C GLU A 330 -3.83 9.27 34.04
N VAL A 331 -3.27 8.08 33.91
CA VAL A 331 -2.84 7.51 32.63
C VAL A 331 -4.03 6.79 32.00
N VAL A 332 -4.62 7.40 30.96
CA VAL A 332 -5.81 6.90 30.27
C VAL A 332 -5.50 5.94 29.13
N ARG A 333 -4.25 5.94 28.65
CA ARG A 333 -3.76 5.04 27.60
C ARG A 333 -2.24 4.96 27.62
N ALA A 334 -1.70 3.77 27.38
CA ALA A 334 -0.29 3.54 27.14
C ALA A 334 -0.09 2.94 25.74
N ARG A 335 0.83 3.50 24.94
CA ARG A 335 1.18 2.98 23.62
C ARG A 335 2.68 2.78 23.53
N LEU A 336 3.11 1.56 23.22
CA LEU A 336 4.51 1.23 22.95
C LEU A 336 4.78 1.14 21.45
N GLY A 337 5.90 1.68 20.99
CA GLY A 337 6.27 1.68 19.57
C GLY A 337 7.66 2.24 19.36
N ARG A 338 7.99 2.59 18.12
CA ARG A 338 9.33 3.08 17.78
C ARG A 338 9.38 4.58 17.50
N GLN A 339 8.28 5.14 17.02
CA GLN A 339 8.21 6.55 16.66
C GLN A 339 7.05 7.24 17.37
N ARG A 340 7.27 8.43 17.92
CA ARG A 340 6.21 9.19 18.59
C ARG A 340 6.25 10.66 18.21
N PRO A 341 5.10 11.26 17.88
CA PRO A 341 5.03 12.70 17.72
C PRO A 341 5.17 13.38 19.09
N VAL A 342 6.00 14.41 19.17
CA VAL A 342 6.15 15.27 20.35
C VAL A 342 6.03 16.74 19.93
N SER A 343 5.78 17.61 20.90
CA SER A 343 5.71 19.05 20.71
C SER A 343 6.98 19.74 21.25
N SER A 344 7.60 20.58 20.43
CA SER A 344 8.81 21.33 20.78
C SER A 344 8.75 22.73 20.16
N GLY A 345 8.80 23.78 20.99
CA GLY A 345 8.84 25.17 20.52
C GLY A 345 7.65 25.59 19.64
N GLY A 346 6.46 25.04 19.86
CA GLY A 346 5.27 25.31 19.03
C GLY A 346 5.22 24.56 17.70
N GLN A 347 6.16 23.64 17.46
CA GLN A 347 6.20 22.74 16.31
C GLN A 347 6.06 21.27 16.75
N HIS A 348 5.71 20.39 15.82
CA HIS A 348 5.74 18.94 16.02
C HIS A 348 7.07 18.34 15.55
N GLU A 349 7.57 17.34 16.26
CA GLU A 349 8.79 16.59 15.92
C GLU A 349 8.53 15.08 16.07
N LEU A 350 9.09 14.27 15.17
CA LEU A 350 8.96 12.81 15.22
C LEU A 350 10.19 12.23 15.92
N VAL A 351 10.04 11.84 17.18
CA VAL A 351 11.11 11.18 17.91
C VAL A 351 11.16 9.71 17.52
N THR A 352 12.37 9.18 17.31
CA THR A 352 12.61 7.76 17.02
C THR A 352 13.52 7.20 18.12
N ALA A 353 13.16 6.04 18.69
CA ALA A 353 13.97 5.40 19.72
C ALA A 353 15.39 5.02 19.24
N GLY A 354 16.34 4.95 20.17
CA GLY A 354 17.68 4.38 19.94
C GLY A 354 17.66 2.86 19.68
N PRO A 355 18.78 2.25 19.25
CA PRO A 355 18.90 0.79 19.15
C PRO A 355 18.63 0.10 20.50
N GLY A 356 17.88 -1.01 20.50
CA GLY A 356 17.49 -1.74 21.73
C GLY A 356 16.45 -1.02 22.61
N MET A 357 15.95 0.13 22.17
CA MET A 357 14.98 0.95 22.90
C MET A 357 13.65 1.04 22.15
N ALA A 358 12.61 1.36 22.92
CA ALA A 358 11.26 1.67 22.50
C ALA A 358 10.81 3.02 23.07
N LEU A 359 9.76 3.59 22.47
CA LEU A 359 9.07 4.77 22.98
C LEU A 359 7.72 4.37 23.58
N VAL A 360 7.48 4.76 24.83
CA VAL A 360 6.18 4.68 25.50
C VAL A 360 5.54 6.05 25.45
N GLU A 361 4.41 6.18 24.78
CA GLU A 361 3.49 7.33 24.97
C GLU A 361 2.50 6.99 26.07
N LEU A 362 2.40 7.87 27.07
CA LEU A 362 1.37 7.83 28.09
C LEU A 362 0.43 9.01 27.86
N ARG A 363 -0.84 8.73 27.59
CA ARG A 363 -1.88 9.77 27.53
C ARG A 363 -2.38 10.06 28.93
N LEU A 364 -2.48 11.34 29.25
CA LEU A 364 -2.71 11.82 30.60
C LEU A 364 -3.98 12.66 30.68
N VAL A 365 -4.70 12.52 31.79
CA VAL A 365 -5.83 13.38 32.16
C VAL A 365 -5.65 13.83 33.61
N GLY A 366 -5.75 15.14 33.84
CA GLY A 366 -5.72 15.71 35.18
C GLY A 366 -7.14 15.82 35.77
N HIS A 367 -7.33 15.35 36.99
CA HIS A 367 -8.62 15.42 37.70
C HIS A 367 -8.48 16.22 38.99
N GLY A 368 -9.43 17.13 39.24
CA GLY A 368 -9.40 17.99 40.44
C GLY A 368 -8.22 18.97 40.48
N LEU A 369 -7.55 19.19 39.34
CA LEU A 369 -6.44 20.11 39.20
C LEU A 369 -6.92 21.46 38.66
N PRO A 370 -6.14 22.55 38.86
CA PRO A 370 -6.49 23.84 38.28
C PRO A 370 -6.61 23.76 36.75
N SER A 371 -7.58 24.47 36.18
CA SER A 371 -7.76 24.61 34.73
C SER A 371 -6.92 25.78 34.21
N VAL A 372 -5.59 25.62 34.17
CA VAL A 372 -4.65 26.66 33.74
C VAL A 372 -3.68 26.14 32.69
N LEU A 373 -3.22 27.00 31.78
CA LEU A 373 -2.22 26.63 30.77
C LEU A 373 -0.86 26.35 31.42
N GLY A 374 -0.59 25.09 31.77
CA GLY A 374 0.62 24.68 32.50
C GLY A 374 1.39 23.51 31.88
N ALA A 375 0.83 22.88 30.85
CA ALA A 375 1.37 21.66 30.25
C ALA A 375 2.86 21.72 29.88
N GLY A 376 3.36 22.85 29.40
CA GLY A 376 4.79 23.01 29.06
C GLY A 376 5.69 23.05 30.29
N GLN A 377 5.24 23.70 31.36
CA GLN A 377 6.00 23.91 32.58
C GLN A 377 6.01 22.68 33.49
N THR A 378 4.94 21.88 33.45
CA THR A 378 4.81 20.66 34.27
C THR A 378 5.25 19.39 33.55
N ALA A 379 5.48 19.42 32.23
CA ALA A 379 5.85 18.25 31.45
C ALA A 379 7.07 17.50 32.01
N GLY A 380 8.10 18.24 32.47
CA GLY A 380 9.32 17.65 33.04
C GLY A 380 9.17 17.11 34.46
N LEU A 381 8.02 17.32 35.11
CA LEU A 381 7.72 16.76 36.43
C LEU A 381 7.14 15.35 36.34
N VAL A 382 6.57 14.95 35.20
CA VAL A 382 6.10 13.58 35.02
C VAL A 382 7.31 12.68 34.84
N THR A 383 7.47 11.69 35.72
CA THR A 383 8.61 10.78 35.73
C THR A 383 8.16 9.34 35.58
N ALA A 384 9.02 8.52 35.00
CA ALA A 384 8.80 7.09 34.85
C ALA A 384 10.04 6.32 35.31
N THR A 385 9.83 5.16 35.92
CA THR A 385 10.88 4.21 36.27
C THR A 385 10.57 2.84 35.69
N VAL A 386 11.59 2.18 35.14
CA VAL A 386 11.48 0.81 34.62
C VAL A 386 11.76 -0.21 35.73
N PRO A 387 11.38 -1.50 35.55
CA PRO A 387 11.71 -2.54 36.51
C PRO A 387 13.22 -2.56 36.79
N GLY A 388 13.61 -2.63 38.06
CA GLY A 388 14.99 -2.42 38.51
C GLY A 388 15.29 -1.01 39.03
N GLY A 389 14.30 -0.10 38.99
CA GLY A 389 14.38 1.22 39.64
C GLY A 389 15.09 2.30 38.83
N GLN A 390 15.53 1.98 37.61
CA GLN A 390 16.17 2.95 36.72
C GLN A 390 15.12 3.95 36.20
N ALA A 391 15.46 5.24 36.22
CA ALA A 391 14.62 6.29 35.63
C ALA A 391 14.61 6.17 34.10
N ALA A 392 13.41 6.19 33.51
CA ALA A 392 13.23 6.25 32.06
C ALA A 392 13.46 7.69 31.59
N ARG A 393 14.13 7.85 30.45
CA ARG A 393 14.43 9.16 29.89
C ARG A 393 13.18 9.71 29.21
N GLN A 394 12.68 10.86 29.67
CA GLN A 394 11.66 11.59 28.93
C GLN A 394 12.27 12.19 27.66
N VAL A 395 11.68 11.88 26.50
CA VAL A 395 12.15 12.36 25.20
C VAL A 395 11.23 13.42 24.59
N GLY A 396 10.04 13.61 25.15
CA GLY A 396 9.17 14.73 24.81
C GLY A 396 7.81 14.65 25.47
N ALA A 397 6.95 15.59 25.11
CA ALA A 397 5.56 15.66 25.56
C ALA A 397 4.69 16.25 24.45
N ARG A 398 3.39 16.03 24.53
CA ARG A 398 2.38 16.64 23.66
C ARG A 398 1.57 17.63 24.48
N TYR A 399 1.66 18.89 24.10
CA TYR A 399 0.92 19.96 24.76
C TYR A 399 -0.52 19.97 24.26
N GLY A 400 -1.47 20.29 25.12
CA GLY A 400 -2.91 20.18 24.82
C GLY A 400 -3.78 19.79 26.01
N GLY A 401 -3.18 19.37 27.12
CA GLY A 401 -3.86 19.37 28.42
C GLY A 401 -3.73 20.73 29.12
N ASP A 402 -4.51 20.94 30.18
CA ASP A 402 -4.49 22.18 30.98
C ASP A 402 -3.19 22.27 31.79
N THR A 403 -3.22 21.85 33.05
CA THR A 403 -2.08 21.96 33.96
C THR A 403 -0.97 20.98 33.62
N PHE A 404 -1.28 19.79 33.10
CA PHE A 404 -0.35 18.76 32.66
C PHE A 404 -0.46 18.53 31.14
N PRO A 405 0.59 18.03 30.47
CA PRO A 405 0.52 17.70 29.05
C PRO A 405 -0.51 16.60 28.78
N ALA A 406 -1.06 16.59 27.57
CA ALA A 406 -2.01 15.56 27.13
C ALA A 406 -1.33 14.19 26.96
N ALA A 407 -0.03 14.19 26.67
CA ALA A 407 0.78 12.99 26.71
C ALA A 407 2.25 13.27 27.03
N VAL A 408 2.95 12.28 27.55
CA VAL A 408 4.41 12.28 27.72
C VAL A 408 5.01 11.06 27.05
N VAL A 409 6.22 11.20 26.54
CA VAL A 409 6.92 10.13 25.84
C VAL A 409 8.22 9.81 26.56
N PHE A 410 8.40 8.54 26.92
CA PHE A 410 9.60 8.02 27.55
C PHE A 410 10.31 7.01 26.64
N GLU A 411 11.63 7.04 26.65
CA GLU A 411 12.47 6.01 26.07
C GLU A 411 12.76 4.92 27.11
N VAL A 412 12.47 3.67 26.76
CA VAL A 412 12.55 2.48 27.62
C VAL A 412 13.18 1.30 26.87
N PRO A 413 13.70 0.26 27.56
CA PRO A 413 14.12 -0.97 26.90
C PRO A 413 12.97 -1.59 26.09
N GLU A 414 13.26 -2.15 24.92
CA GLU A 414 12.22 -2.66 24.00
C GLU A 414 11.43 -3.87 24.53
N ASP A 415 11.98 -4.58 25.52
CA ASP A 415 11.40 -5.75 26.19
C ASP A 415 10.66 -5.41 27.50
N VAL A 416 10.56 -4.13 27.86
CA VAL A 416 9.92 -3.68 29.10
C VAL A 416 8.46 -4.14 29.20
N ARG A 417 8.05 -4.67 30.36
CA ARG A 417 6.70 -5.21 30.57
C ARG A 417 5.80 -4.35 31.46
N ALA A 418 6.37 -3.40 32.18
CA ALA A 418 5.65 -2.41 32.97
C ALA A 418 6.55 -1.21 33.26
N LEU A 419 5.97 -0.09 33.66
CA LEU A 419 6.72 1.03 34.24
C LEU A 419 5.97 1.60 35.45
N THR A 420 6.66 2.31 36.34
CA THR A 420 6.01 3.08 37.40
C THR A 420 6.06 4.57 37.05
N VAL A 421 4.88 5.20 36.98
CA VAL A 421 4.72 6.63 36.68
C VAL A 421 4.47 7.40 37.96
N SER A 422 5.10 8.55 38.13
CA SER A 422 4.86 9.45 39.25
C SER A 422 5.06 10.90 38.84
N VAL A 423 4.75 11.83 39.74
CA VAL A 423 5.03 13.26 39.56
C VAL A 423 6.11 13.69 40.56
N ALA A 424 7.23 14.20 40.06
CA ALA A 424 8.29 14.74 40.88
C ALA A 424 7.84 16.03 41.56
N ALA A 425 8.26 16.23 42.81
CA ALA A 425 8.05 17.48 43.49
C ALA A 425 8.93 18.60 42.90
N GLY A 426 8.39 19.80 42.79
CA GLY A 426 9.12 20.95 42.26
C GLY A 426 8.28 22.22 42.30
N THR A 427 8.91 23.35 41.98
CA THR A 427 8.22 24.64 41.85
C THR A 427 8.19 25.04 40.38
N VAL A 428 7.00 25.38 39.88
CA VAL A 428 6.79 25.83 38.50
C VAL A 428 6.07 27.18 38.50
N THR A 429 6.32 27.98 37.46
CA THR A 429 5.61 29.24 37.25
C THR A 429 4.49 29.03 36.24
N LEU A 430 3.24 29.04 36.70
CA LEU A 430 2.07 28.91 35.84
C LEU A 430 1.52 30.30 35.48
N PRO A 431 1.04 30.52 34.24
CA PRO A 431 0.63 31.85 33.75
C PRO A 431 -0.41 32.58 34.64
N GLN A 432 -1.34 31.84 35.25
CA GLN A 432 -2.43 32.42 36.05
C GLN A 432 -2.25 32.26 37.56
N LEU A 433 -1.37 31.35 38.01
CA LEU A 433 -1.17 31.05 39.43
C LEU A 433 0.18 31.54 39.97
N GLY A 434 1.07 32.03 39.09
CA GLY A 434 2.43 32.40 39.46
C GLY A 434 3.26 31.18 39.87
N ALA A 435 4.21 31.40 40.77
CA ALA A 435 5.05 30.32 41.30
C ALA A 435 4.25 29.44 42.26
N VAL A 436 4.08 28.16 41.91
CA VAL A 436 3.35 27.17 42.71
C VAL A 436 4.21 25.92 42.93
N ALA A 437 4.09 25.35 44.11
CA ALA A 437 4.64 24.03 44.40
C ALA A 437 3.76 22.95 43.75
N VAL A 438 4.40 21.98 43.12
CA VAL A 438 3.81 20.74 42.66
C VAL A 438 4.39 19.62 43.51
N THR A 439 3.53 18.74 44.02
CA THR A 439 3.95 17.54 44.75
C THR A 439 3.19 16.34 44.18
N GLY A 440 3.90 15.26 43.86
CA GLY A 440 3.29 13.98 43.54
C GLY A 440 3.27 13.07 44.75
N GLY A 441 2.34 12.11 44.77
CA GLY A 441 2.35 11.02 45.75
C GLY A 441 2.89 9.72 45.16
N THR A 442 2.43 8.60 45.71
CA THR A 442 2.91 7.26 45.36
C THR A 442 2.73 6.99 43.86
N GLY A 443 3.81 6.56 43.20
CA GLY A 443 3.77 6.20 41.80
C GLY A 443 2.88 4.99 41.52
N VAL A 444 2.38 4.91 40.29
CA VAL A 444 1.46 3.86 39.84
C VAL A 444 2.08 3.02 38.73
N GLY A 445 1.85 1.71 38.80
CA GLY A 445 2.27 0.77 37.77
C GLY A 445 1.40 0.88 36.52
N VAL A 446 2.03 1.06 35.36
CA VAL A 446 1.38 0.97 34.05
C VAL A 446 1.81 -0.36 33.42
N PRO A 447 0.90 -1.31 33.20
CA PRO A 447 1.21 -2.54 32.50
C PRO A 447 1.53 -2.23 31.04
N LEU A 448 2.56 -2.89 30.53
CA LEU A 448 2.94 -2.83 29.12
C LEU A 448 3.02 -4.22 28.52
N ASP A 449 2.60 -5.28 29.20
CA ASP A 449 2.70 -6.71 28.83
C ASP A 449 1.64 -7.14 27.80
N PHE A 450 1.65 -6.43 26.67
CA PHE A 450 0.96 -6.80 25.45
C PHE A 450 1.97 -7.13 24.34
#